data_AF-A0A2S2N9R2-F1
#
_entry.id   AF-A0A2S2N9R2-F1
#
_cell.length_a   1.000
_cell.length_b   1.000
_cell.length_c   1.000
_cell.angle_alpha   90.00
_cell.angle_beta   90.00
_cell.angle_gamma   90.00
#
_symmetry.space_group_name_H-M   'P 1'
#
loop_
_entity.id
_entity.type
_entity.pdbx_description
1 polymer ?
#
loop_
_entity_poly.entity_id
_entity_poly.type
_entity_poly.pdbx_seq_one_letter_code
_entity_poly.pdbx_strand_id
1 'polypeptide(L)'
;MIDYLQTIFIVAVAMVYVQAEKSKVIPPYIKQCIRNDPKLNECLAAEINHLRPYLKEGIDEIELPPVEPFRMDSLSLAITGGSNGYKITLRDIDLYGASNFSIQKVLLRPNAPFEGKVRIPKMTMDAKYASTGVLLVLPANGNGSFHADLGDVTAT
;
A
#
# COMPACT_ATOMS: atom_id res chain seq x y z
N MET A 1 -48.39 -31.26 -30.69
CA MET A 1 -47.72 -30.05 -31.26
C MET A 1 -47.34 -29.06 -30.16
N ILE A 2 -48.25 -28.81 -29.20
CA ILE A 2 -48.02 -27.91 -28.05
C ILE A 2 -46.95 -28.44 -27.08
N ASP A 3 -46.91 -29.75 -26.80
CA ASP A 3 -45.93 -30.35 -25.87
C ASP A 3 -44.48 -30.23 -26.37
N TYR A 4 -44.28 -30.32 -27.69
CA TYR A 4 -42.97 -30.18 -28.31
C TYR A 4 -42.45 -28.73 -28.18
N LEU A 5 -43.36 -27.76 -28.29
CA LEU A 5 -43.05 -26.34 -28.15
C LEU A 5 -42.69 -25.98 -26.70
N GLN A 6 -43.40 -26.53 -25.71
CA GLN A 6 -43.05 -26.39 -24.29
C GLN A 6 -41.68 -26.98 -23.97
N THR A 7 -41.40 -28.17 -24.51
CA THR A 7 -40.11 -28.84 -24.26
C THR A 7 -38.95 -28.03 -24.83
N ILE A 8 -39.09 -27.47 -26.05
CA ILE A 8 -38.09 -26.58 -26.65
C ILE A 8 -37.89 -25.32 -25.80
N PHE A 9 -38.96 -24.71 -25.29
CA PHE A 9 -38.87 -23.51 -24.48
C PHE A 9 -38.14 -23.74 -23.16
N ILE A 10 -38.42 -24.86 -22.48
CA ILE A 10 -37.74 -25.25 -21.24
C ILE A 10 -36.25 -25.52 -21.48
N VAL A 11 -35.91 -26.21 -22.57
CA VAL A 11 -34.52 -26.51 -22.94
C VAL A 11 -33.74 -25.23 -23.32
N ALA A 12 -34.36 -24.31 -24.05
CA ALA A 12 -33.76 -23.02 -24.39
C ALA A 12 -33.50 -22.16 -23.16
N VAL A 13 -34.47 -22.09 -22.24
CA VAL A 13 -34.34 -21.38 -20.96
C VAL A 13 -33.24 -22.02 -20.10
N ALA A 14 -33.17 -23.35 -20.02
CA ALA A 14 -32.11 -24.06 -19.30
C ALA A 14 -30.71 -23.78 -19.89
N MET A 15 -30.56 -23.73 -21.22
CA MET A 15 -29.29 -23.38 -21.87
C MET A 15 -28.84 -21.94 -21.57
N VAL A 16 -29.77 -21.00 -21.40
CA VAL A 16 -29.44 -19.61 -21.00
C VAL A 16 -28.92 -19.54 -19.57
N TYR A 17 -29.44 -20.36 -18.65
CA TYR A 17 -28.98 -20.40 -17.26
C TYR A 17 -27.58 -21.02 -17.08
N VAL A 18 -27.16 -21.92 -17.98
CA VAL A 18 -25.85 -22.61 -17.89
C VAL A 18 -24.67 -21.70 -18.22
N GLN A 19 -24.88 -20.54 -18.87
CA GLN A 19 -23.80 -19.65 -19.30
C GLN A 19 -23.34 -18.64 -18.24
N ALA A 20 -23.72 -18.82 -16.98
CA ALA A 20 -23.51 -17.83 -15.91
C ALA A 20 -22.50 -18.28 -14.83
N GLU A 21 -21.45 -19.02 -15.16
CA GLU A 21 -20.26 -19.12 -14.30
C GLU A 21 -19.17 -18.19 -14.83
N LYS A 22 -19.23 -16.91 -14.42
CA LYS A 22 -18.05 -16.03 -14.53
C LYS A 22 -16.99 -16.56 -13.57
N SER A 23 -16.10 -17.42 -14.07
CA SER A 23 -14.86 -17.74 -13.38
C SER A 23 -14.12 -16.44 -13.11
N LYS A 24 -14.01 -16.07 -11.83
CA LYS A 24 -13.32 -14.86 -11.41
C LYS A 24 -11.82 -15.10 -11.61
N VAL A 25 -11.31 -14.68 -12.77
CA VAL A 25 -9.87 -14.77 -13.08
C VAL A 25 -9.11 -13.98 -12.02
N ILE A 26 -8.31 -14.68 -11.23
CA ILE A 26 -7.45 -14.07 -10.21
C ILE A 26 -6.25 -13.48 -10.96
N PRO A 27 -5.94 -12.18 -10.78
CA PRO A 27 -4.79 -11.58 -11.42
C PRO A 27 -3.47 -12.24 -10.97
N PRO A 28 -2.44 -12.32 -11.85
CA PRO A 28 -1.19 -13.02 -11.56
C PRO A 28 -0.38 -12.43 -10.40
N TYR A 29 -0.64 -11.17 -10.05
CA TYR A 29 -0.02 -10.49 -8.91
C TYR A 29 -0.61 -10.89 -7.55
N ILE A 30 -1.77 -11.56 -7.51
CA ILE A 30 -2.39 -12.06 -6.28
C ILE A 30 -2.23 -13.58 -6.22
N LYS A 31 -1.60 -14.10 -5.17
CA LYS A 31 -1.83 -15.49 -4.76
C LYS A 31 -2.57 -15.50 -3.43
N GLN A 32 -3.49 -16.45 -3.32
CA GLN A 32 -4.47 -16.46 -2.25
C GLN A 32 -3.95 -17.26 -1.05
N CYS A 33 -4.08 -16.70 0.14
CA CYS A 33 -3.86 -17.41 1.39
C CYS A 33 -5.17 -17.94 1.97
N ILE A 34 -5.13 -19.16 2.53
CA ILE A 34 -6.29 -19.78 3.16
C ILE A 34 -6.37 -19.35 4.63
N ARG A 35 -7.50 -18.76 5.05
CA ARG A 35 -7.67 -18.19 6.40
C ARG A 35 -7.44 -19.17 7.55
N ASN A 36 -7.75 -20.46 7.35
CA ASN A 36 -7.62 -21.49 8.39
C ASN A 36 -6.29 -22.26 8.28
N ASP A 37 -5.38 -21.84 7.40
CA ASP A 37 -4.06 -22.46 7.29
C ASP A 37 -3.22 -22.12 8.53
N PRO A 38 -2.61 -23.11 9.22
CA PRO A 38 -1.68 -22.84 10.32
C PRO A 38 -0.49 -21.95 9.92
N LYS A 39 -0.16 -21.88 8.63
CA LYS A 39 0.90 -21.03 8.05
C LYS A 39 0.38 -19.76 7.39
N LEU A 40 -0.84 -19.31 7.71
CA LEU A 40 -1.45 -18.10 7.15
C LEU A 40 -0.51 -16.88 7.19
N ASN A 41 0.16 -16.66 8.32
CA ASN A 41 1.07 -15.53 8.50
C ASN A 41 2.28 -15.59 7.55
N GLU A 42 2.86 -16.77 7.34
CA GLU A 42 3.96 -16.99 6.41
C GLU A 42 3.50 -16.78 4.97
N CYS A 43 2.31 -17.28 4.63
CA CYS A 43 1.68 -17.06 3.34
C CYS A 43 1.51 -15.56 3.07
N LEU A 44 0.88 -14.81 3.99
CA LEU A 44 0.66 -13.37 3.82
C LEU A 44 1.97 -12.60 3.63
N ALA A 45 3.01 -12.92 4.40
CA ALA A 45 4.32 -12.30 4.23
C ALA A 45 4.93 -12.60 2.85
N ALA A 46 4.83 -13.85 2.38
CA ALA A 46 5.29 -14.25 1.05
C ALA A 46 4.51 -13.55 -0.07
N GLU A 47 3.19 -13.41 0.08
CA GLU A 47 2.33 -12.77 -0.90
C GLU A 47 2.58 -11.26 -1.02
N ILE A 48 2.75 -10.56 0.11
CA ILE A 48 3.10 -9.13 0.06
C ILE A 48 4.49 -8.94 -0.58
N ASN A 49 5.45 -9.84 -0.34
CA ASN A 49 6.74 -9.80 -1.04
C ASN A 49 6.60 -10.13 -2.54
N HIS A 50 5.68 -11.01 -2.94
CA HIS A 50 5.36 -11.31 -4.34
C HIS A 50 4.71 -10.12 -5.05
N LEU A 51 3.94 -9.30 -4.33
CA LEU A 51 3.31 -8.08 -4.84
C LEU A 51 4.32 -6.97 -5.15
N ARG A 52 5.49 -6.97 -4.51
CA ARG A 52 6.49 -5.90 -4.61
C ARG A 52 6.81 -5.41 -6.04
N PRO A 53 7.13 -6.25 -7.04
CA PRO A 53 7.38 -5.78 -8.40
C PRO A 53 6.18 -5.07 -9.02
N TYR A 54 4.96 -5.55 -8.76
CA TYR A 54 3.73 -4.94 -9.26
C TYR A 54 3.46 -3.60 -8.57
N LEU A 55 3.65 -3.51 -7.26
CA LEU A 55 3.52 -2.24 -6.53
C LEU A 55 4.52 -1.18 -6.99
N LYS A 56 5.72 -1.60 -7.41
CA LYS A 56 6.73 -0.70 -7.97
C LYS A 56 6.25 -0.06 -9.28
N GLU A 57 5.60 -0.83 -10.14
CA GLU A 57 5.10 -0.36 -11.45
C GLU A 57 3.72 0.31 -11.36
N GLY A 58 2.96 0.02 -10.31
CA GLY A 58 1.54 0.36 -10.23
C GLY A 58 0.67 -0.75 -10.81
N ILE A 59 -0.65 -0.62 -10.64
CA ILE A 59 -1.64 -1.56 -11.16
C ILE A 59 -2.78 -0.74 -11.76
N ASP A 60 -2.72 -0.54 -13.07
CA ASP A 60 -3.63 0.33 -13.82
C ASP A 60 -5.09 -0.13 -13.71
N GLU A 61 -5.34 -1.44 -13.67
CA GLU A 61 -6.69 -2.00 -13.60
C GLU A 61 -7.46 -1.61 -12.34
N ILE A 62 -6.74 -1.21 -11.28
CA ILE A 62 -7.31 -0.72 -10.02
C ILE A 62 -6.87 0.72 -9.71
N GLU A 63 -6.37 1.44 -10.72
CA GLU A 63 -5.90 2.84 -10.62
C GLU A 63 -4.86 3.04 -9.50
N LEU A 64 -4.05 2.01 -9.24
CA LEU A 64 -2.99 2.07 -8.24
C LEU A 64 -1.74 2.69 -8.90
N PRO A 65 -1.32 3.89 -8.51
CA PRO A 65 -0.11 4.49 -9.07
C PRO A 65 1.14 3.73 -8.63
N PRO A 66 2.26 3.91 -9.35
CA PRO A 66 3.56 3.40 -8.92
C PRO A 66 3.91 3.89 -7.51
N VAL A 67 4.48 3.01 -6.68
CA VAL A 67 5.01 3.37 -5.36
C VAL A 67 6.40 4.05 -5.45
N GLU A 68 6.95 4.21 -6.65
CA GLU A 68 8.29 4.76 -6.87
C GLU A 68 8.30 5.83 -7.99
N PRO A 69 8.67 7.09 -7.69
CA PRO A 69 8.76 7.65 -6.34
C PRO A 69 7.38 7.74 -5.69
N PHE A 70 7.34 7.57 -4.38
CA PHE A 70 6.14 7.84 -3.61
C PHE A 70 6.01 9.35 -3.38
N ARG A 71 4.97 9.94 -3.95
CA ARG A 71 4.76 11.40 -3.96
C ARG A 71 3.75 11.83 -2.90
N MET A 72 4.07 12.88 -2.16
CA MET A 72 3.14 13.53 -1.24
C MET A 72 3.18 15.05 -1.38
N ASP A 73 2.01 15.68 -1.37
CA ASP A 73 1.91 17.13 -1.57
C ASP A 73 2.50 17.93 -0.40
N SER A 74 2.21 17.52 0.83
CA SER A 74 2.65 18.24 2.02
C SER A 74 2.65 17.36 3.28
N LEU A 75 3.63 17.58 4.14
CA LEU A 75 3.73 17.00 5.49
C LEU A 75 4.14 18.10 6.48
N SER A 76 3.31 18.35 7.49
CA SER A 76 3.64 19.29 8.57
C SER A 76 3.86 18.56 9.89
N LEU A 77 4.99 18.83 10.53
CA LEU A 77 5.42 18.24 11.79
C LEU A 77 5.60 19.35 12.83
N ALA A 78 5.08 19.12 14.04
CA ALA A 78 5.36 19.96 15.21
C ALA A 78 6.27 19.17 16.16
N ILE A 79 7.51 19.61 16.31
CA ILE A 79 8.55 18.89 17.07
C ILE A 79 8.53 19.28 18.55
N THR A 80 8.22 20.55 18.86
CA THR A 80 8.05 21.02 20.23
C THR A 80 6.67 21.64 20.43
N GLY A 81 6.14 21.53 21.65
CA GLY A 81 4.84 22.09 22.02
C GLY A 81 4.90 23.58 22.37
N GLY A 82 3.72 24.20 22.54
CA GLY A 82 3.58 25.61 22.91
C GLY A 82 3.38 26.55 21.71
N SER A 83 3.10 27.83 21.99
CA SER A 83 2.81 28.85 20.97
C SER A 83 3.99 29.10 20.02
N ASN A 84 5.22 28.96 20.52
CA ASN A 84 6.47 29.12 19.77
C ASN A 84 7.14 27.77 19.42
N GLY A 85 6.40 26.67 19.51
CA GLY A 85 6.89 25.34 19.19
C GLY A 85 7.45 25.26 17.77
N TYR A 86 8.53 24.50 17.60
CA TYR A 86 9.21 24.33 16.33
C TYR A 86 8.35 23.48 15.38
N LYS A 87 8.05 24.04 14.22
CA LYS A 87 7.26 23.43 13.16
C LYS A 87 8.09 23.32 11.89
N ILE A 88 7.98 22.19 11.22
CA ILE A 88 8.53 21.95 9.89
C ILE A 88 7.37 21.63 8.96
N THR A 89 7.36 22.22 7.78
CA THR A 89 6.48 21.81 6.67
C THR A 89 7.34 21.41 5.50
N LEU A 90 7.13 20.20 5.00
CA LEU A 90 7.69 19.67 3.77
C LEU A 90 6.61 19.74 2.70
N ARG A 91 6.97 20.11 1.47
CA ARG A 91 6.11 20.16 0.29
C ARG A 91 6.79 19.54 -0.90
N ASP A 92 6.01 19.12 -1.89
CA ASP A 92 6.51 18.51 -3.13
C ASP A 92 7.48 17.36 -2.80
N ILE A 93 7.01 16.41 -1.99
CA ILE A 93 7.83 15.37 -1.39
C ILE A 93 7.92 14.22 -2.40
N ASP A 94 9.14 13.90 -2.84
CA ASP A 94 9.46 12.68 -3.58
C ASP A 94 10.24 11.74 -2.66
N LEU A 95 9.68 10.57 -2.38
CA LEU A 95 10.31 9.51 -1.60
C LEU A 95 10.73 8.36 -2.50
N TYR A 96 12.01 7.98 -2.43
CA TYR A 96 12.59 6.92 -3.23
C TYR A 96 13.04 5.73 -2.38
N GLY A 97 13.09 4.55 -2.99
CA GLY A 97 13.54 3.30 -2.37
C GLY A 97 12.46 2.54 -1.61
N ALA A 98 11.26 3.13 -1.42
CA ALA A 98 10.14 2.50 -0.74
C ALA A 98 9.68 1.20 -1.44
N SER A 99 9.81 1.14 -2.76
CA SER A 99 9.50 -0.07 -3.55
C SER A 99 10.45 -1.25 -3.27
N ASN A 100 11.63 -1.02 -2.68
CA ASN A 100 12.59 -2.08 -2.33
C ASN A 100 12.39 -2.61 -0.90
N PHE A 101 11.15 -2.63 -0.42
CA PHE A 101 10.83 -3.15 0.90
C PHE A 101 11.00 -4.68 0.98
N SER A 102 11.05 -5.19 2.21
CA SER A 102 10.94 -6.61 2.53
C SER A 102 10.05 -6.78 3.75
N ILE A 103 9.05 -7.66 3.66
CA ILE A 103 8.23 -8.02 4.81
C ILE A 103 8.98 -9.05 5.64
N GLN A 104 9.32 -8.67 6.87
CA GLN A 104 10.00 -9.54 7.83
C GLN A 104 9.02 -10.36 8.65
N LYS A 105 7.83 -9.82 8.90
CA LYS A 105 6.82 -10.46 9.75
C LYS A 105 5.44 -9.95 9.39
N VAL A 106 4.47 -10.87 9.39
CA VAL A 106 3.04 -10.56 9.40
C VAL A 106 2.43 -11.35 10.55
N LEU A 107 1.60 -10.71 11.37
CA LEU A 107 0.78 -11.39 12.36
C LEU A 107 -0.67 -10.95 12.21
N LEU A 108 -1.51 -11.93 11.89
CA LEU A 108 -2.95 -11.80 11.96
C LEU A 108 -3.45 -12.62 13.16
N ARG A 109 -4.14 -11.97 14.09
CA ARG A 109 -4.75 -12.62 15.26
C ARG A 109 -6.25 -12.30 15.32
N PRO A 110 -7.08 -13.24 15.82
CA PRO A 110 -8.49 -12.94 16.08
C PRO A 110 -8.63 -11.75 17.02
N ASN A 111 -9.46 -10.78 16.66
CA ASN A 111 -9.76 -9.58 17.46
C ASN A 111 -8.53 -8.72 17.83
N ALA A 112 -7.45 -8.77 17.05
CA ALA A 112 -6.31 -7.88 17.20
C ALA A 112 -6.05 -7.12 15.89
N PRO A 113 -5.39 -5.95 15.96
CA PRO A 113 -4.87 -5.27 14.77
C PRO A 113 -3.91 -6.17 14.00
N PHE A 114 -3.84 -5.93 12.69
CA PHE A 114 -2.79 -6.46 11.85
C PHE A 114 -1.44 -5.89 12.30
N GLU A 115 -0.44 -6.75 12.48
CA GLU A 115 0.94 -6.33 12.74
C GLU A 115 1.81 -6.73 11.56
N GLY A 116 2.59 -5.78 11.04
CA GLY A 116 3.46 -6.00 9.91
C GLY A 116 4.82 -5.36 10.18
N LYS A 117 5.90 -6.14 10.09
CA LYS A 117 7.25 -5.60 10.17
C LYS A 117 7.84 -5.49 8.78
N VAL A 118 8.18 -4.28 8.37
CA VAL A 118 8.70 -3.95 7.04
C VAL A 118 10.11 -3.38 7.18
N ARG A 119 11.04 -3.85 6.34
CA ARG A 119 12.39 -3.29 6.23
C ARG A 119 12.60 -2.68 4.85
N ILE A 120 13.13 -1.47 4.81
CA ILE A 120 13.51 -0.75 3.60
C ILE A 120 15.02 -0.44 3.71
N PRO A 121 15.89 -1.08 2.91
CA PRO A 121 17.35 -0.98 3.09
C PRO A 121 17.92 0.42 2.86
N LYS A 122 17.35 1.16 1.92
CA LYS A 122 17.72 2.55 1.64
C LYS A 122 16.50 3.31 1.19
N MET A 123 16.32 4.49 1.74
CA MET A 123 15.26 5.42 1.38
C MET A 123 15.85 6.81 1.25
N THR A 124 15.50 7.53 0.20
CA THR A 124 15.91 8.93 0.02
C THR A 124 14.70 9.81 -0.14
N MET A 125 14.76 11.04 0.36
CA MET A 125 13.64 11.97 0.30
C MET A 125 14.12 13.34 -0.17
N ASP A 126 13.47 13.86 -1.20
CA ASP A 126 13.64 15.22 -1.68
C ASP A 126 12.35 16.00 -1.45
N ALA A 127 12.46 17.22 -0.91
CA ALA A 127 11.31 18.07 -0.65
C ALA A 127 11.69 19.55 -0.60
N LYS A 128 10.69 20.43 -0.63
CA LYS A 128 10.82 21.83 -0.21
C LYS A 128 10.47 21.94 1.26
N TYR A 129 11.36 22.49 2.07
CA TYR A 129 11.11 22.69 3.50
C TYR A 129 10.88 24.16 3.85
N ALA A 130 10.03 24.37 4.84
CA ALA A 130 9.93 25.61 5.59
C ALA A 130 9.83 25.27 7.08
N SER A 131 10.61 25.95 7.91
CA SER A 131 10.55 25.80 9.36
C SER A 131 10.36 27.13 10.07
N THR A 132 9.74 27.05 11.24
CA THR A 132 9.54 28.22 12.10
C THR A 132 9.47 27.82 13.56
N GLY A 133 9.85 28.74 14.44
CA GLY A 133 9.68 28.63 15.89
C GLY A 133 11.01 28.48 16.62
N VAL A 134 10.96 27.87 17.81
CA VAL A 134 12.11 27.69 18.68
C VAL A 134 12.42 26.20 18.81
N LEU A 135 13.57 25.79 18.27
CA LEU A 135 14.09 24.45 18.42
C LEU A 135 14.92 24.38 19.70
N LEU A 136 14.43 23.64 20.70
CA LEU A 136 14.97 23.57 22.05
C LEU A 136 15.02 24.95 22.73
N VAL A 137 16.07 25.73 22.48
CA VAL A 137 16.27 27.09 23.02
C VAL A 137 16.59 28.13 21.95
N LEU A 138 16.81 27.70 20.70
CA LEU A 138 17.25 28.58 19.62
C LEU A 138 16.12 28.86 18.63
N PRO A 139 15.85 30.13 18.29
CA PRO A 139 14.98 30.46 17.17
C PRO A 139 15.54 29.86 15.88
N ALA A 140 14.76 29.03 15.22
CA ALA A 140 15.11 28.35 13.99
C ALA A 140 14.01 28.60 12.97
N ASN A 141 14.27 29.52 12.04
CA ASN A 141 13.41 29.77 10.89
C ASN A 141 14.25 29.59 9.63
N GLY A 142 13.69 28.91 8.64
CA GLY A 142 14.40 28.66 7.40
C GLY A 142 13.46 28.16 6.33
N ASN A 143 13.86 28.31 5.08
CA ASN A 143 13.20 27.72 3.94
C ASN A 143 14.25 27.29 2.91
N GLY A 144 13.92 26.30 2.09
CA GLY A 144 14.84 25.83 1.06
C GLY A 144 14.51 24.42 0.57
N SER A 145 15.50 23.78 -0.02
CA SER A 145 15.43 22.36 -0.37
C SER A 145 15.86 21.50 0.81
N PHE A 146 15.20 20.36 0.97
CA PHE A 146 15.52 19.33 1.96
C PHE A 146 15.83 18.04 1.23
N HIS A 147 16.94 17.41 1.62
CA HIS A 147 17.36 16.10 1.16
C HIS A 147 17.63 15.24 2.40
N ALA A 148 17.14 14.01 2.39
CA ALA A 148 17.45 13.03 3.42
C ALA A 148 17.84 11.69 2.82
N ASP A 149 18.90 11.10 3.37
CA ASP A 149 19.30 9.71 3.16
C ASP A 149 19.02 8.93 4.43
N LEU A 150 18.17 7.90 4.34
CA LEU A 150 17.87 6.98 5.44
C LEU A 150 18.32 5.57 5.05
N GLY A 151 19.23 5.01 5.85
CA GLY A 151 19.65 3.62 5.75
C GLY A 151 18.85 2.72 6.69
N ASP A 152 18.55 1.50 6.24
CA ASP A 152 18.02 0.40 7.05
C ASP A 152 16.76 0.75 7.88
N VAL A 153 15.82 1.45 7.26
CA VAL A 153 14.55 1.82 7.87
C VAL A 153 13.74 0.57 8.20
N THR A 154 13.18 0.51 9.41
CA THR A 154 12.25 -0.53 9.84
C THR A 154 10.96 0.10 10.33
N ALA A 155 9.83 -0.34 9.80
CA ALA A 155 8.48 0.05 10.22
C ALA A 155 7.77 -1.16 10.86
N THR A 156 6.88 -0.92 11.84
CA THR A 156 6.13 -1.96 12.58
C THR A 156 4.72 -1.49 12.83
#